data_AF-A0AAP3SL80-F1
#
_entry.id   AF-A0AAP3SL80-F1
#
_cell.length_a   1.000
_cell.length_b   1.000
_cell.length_c   1.000
_cell.angle_alpha   90.00
_cell.angle_beta   90.00
_cell.angle_gamma   90.00
#
_symmetry.space_group_name_H-M   'P 1'
#
loop_
_entity.id
_entity.type
_entity.pdbx_description
1 polymer ?
#
loop_
_entity_poly.entity_id
_entity_poly.type
_entity_poly.pdbx_seq_one_letter_code
_entity_poly.pdbx_strand_id
1 'polypeptide(L)'
;MNARWFDRIIYGGAWKQIRFLIIIVVSLIVLSCLGVHWGSKYQMTPSEEMTVLATDSAANHSFQKTLWNVYNNFVDSGNLISISPEDRPWALIISLLGSVVLGGLLISTLSNIIERRVENCRNGLIHYKLSDHFVIIGADAMLPCLIRQLCQR
;
A
#
# COMPACT_ATOMS: atom_id res chain seq x y z
N MET A 1 -19.12 -11.82 11.62
CA MET A 1 -19.10 -10.92 10.44
C MET A 1 -17.70 -10.34 10.32
N ASN A 2 -16.95 -10.23 9.22
CA ASN A 2 -17.12 -10.58 7.81
C ASN A 2 -15.72 -10.53 7.14
N ALA A 3 -14.80 -11.45 7.43
CA ALA A 3 -13.56 -11.54 6.64
C ALA A 3 -13.81 -12.18 5.26
N ARG A 4 -14.84 -13.04 5.14
CA ARG A 4 -15.15 -13.80 3.90
C ARG A 4 -15.64 -12.94 2.75
N TRP A 5 -16.27 -11.80 3.04
CA TRP A 5 -16.71 -10.82 2.04
C TRP A 5 -15.50 -10.09 1.46
N PHE A 6 -14.58 -9.64 2.33
CA PHE A 6 -13.31 -9.02 1.94
C PHE A 6 -12.41 -10.00 1.17
N ASP A 7 -12.32 -11.25 1.62
CA ASP A 7 -11.59 -12.33 0.94
C ASP A 7 -12.13 -12.57 -0.47
N ARG A 8 -13.45 -12.73 -0.65
CA ARG A 8 -14.03 -12.95 -2.00
C ARG A 8 -13.89 -11.75 -2.92
N ILE A 9 -13.97 -10.56 -2.36
CA ILE A 9 -13.73 -9.33 -3.08
C ILE A 9 -12.26 -9.36 -3.56
N ILE A 10 -11.29 -9.61 -2.68
CA ILE A 10 -9.88 -9.40 -3.00
C ILE A 10 -9.16 -10.59 -3.68
N TYR A 11 -9.64 -11.82 -3.52
CA TYR A 11 -8.94 -13.04 -4.00
C TYR A 11 -8.86 -13.25 -5.52
N GLY A 12 -9.58 -12.47 -6.31
CA GLY A 12 -9.54 -12.62 -7.76
C GLY A 12 -8.30 -11.97 -8.37
N GLY A 13 -7.15 -12.65 -8.41
CA GLY A 13 -5.93 -12.27 -9.16
C GLY A 13 -5.21 -10.97 -8.71
N ALA A 14 -5.98 -9.92 -8.46
CA ALA A 14 -5.62 -8.63 -7.86
C ALA A 14 -4.79 -8.77 -6.59
N TRP A 15 -5.11 -9.72 -5.71
CA TRP A 15 -4.32 -9.93 -4.49
C TRP A 15 -2.86 -10.29 -4.79
N LYS A 16 -2.59 -11.02 -5.88
CA LYS A 16 -1.22 -11.33 -6.28
C LYS A 16 -0.49 -10.07 -6.76
N GLN A 17 -1.18 -9.18 -7.50
CA GLN A 17 -0.63 -7.90 -7.95
C GLN A 17 -0.35 -6.94 -6.79
N ILE A 18 -1.30 -6.80 -5.85
CA ILE A 18 -1.12 -5.99 -4.63
C ILE A 18 0.04 -6.54 -3.79
N ARG A 19 0.07 -7.86 -3.55
CA ARG A 19 1.16 -8.48 -2.77
C ARG A 19 2.52 -8.28 -3.44
N PHE A 20 2.60 -8.42 -4.75
CA PHE A 20 3.82 -8.15 -5.51
C PHE A 20 4.27 -6.69 -5.37
N LEU A 21 3.33 -5.73 -5.49
CA LEU A 21 3.62 -4.32 -5.30
C LEU A 21 4.10 -4.00 -3.87
N ILE A 22 3.46 -4.56 -2.84
CA ILE A 22 3.88 -4.39 -1.44
C ILE A 22 5.28 -4.94 -1.23
N ILE A 23 5.60 -6.10 -1.81
CA ILE A 23 6.95 -6.68 -1.74
C ILE A 23 7.97 -5.73 -2.38
N ILE A 24 7.65 -5.12 -3.53
CA ILE A 24 8.52 -4.12 -4.17
C ILE A 24 8.73 -2.90 -3.27
N VAL A 25 7.66 -2.35 -2.70
CA VAL A 25 7.75 -1.17 -1.80
C VAL A 25 8.61 -1.49 -0.57
N VAL A 26 8.36 -2.62 0.09
CA VAL A 26 9.15 -3.05 1.26
C VAL A 26 10.60 -3.30 0.87
N SER A 27 10.85 -3.95 -0.26
CA SER A 27 12.21 -4.18 -0.77
C SER A 27 12.93 -2.86 -1.04
N LEU A 28 12.25 -1.85 -1.59
CA LEU A 28 12.84 -0.53 -1.84
C LEU A 28 13.15 0.20 -0.53
N ILE A 29 12.27 0.14 0.47
CA ILE A 29 12.52 0.74 1.79
C ILE A 29 13.72 0.07 2.47
N VAL A 30 13.82 -1.26 2.41
CA VAL A 30 14.96 -2.01 2.97
C VAL A 30 16.25 -1.68 2.24
N LEU A 31 16.23 -1.63 0.90
CA LEU A 31 17.39 -1.28 0.08
C LEU A 31 17.86 0.16 0.36
N SER A 32 16.91 1.07 0.58
CA SER A 32 17.17 2.47 0.94
C SER A 32 17.81 2.59 2.33
N CYS A 33 17.32 1.81 3.30
CA CYS A 33 17.89 1.76 4.65
C CYS A 33 19.31 1.18 4.65
N LEU A 34 19.56 0.16 3.83
CA LEU A 34 20.91 -0.40 3.59
C LEU A 34 21.82 0.62 2.90
N GLY A 35 21.30 1.38 1.93
CA GLY A 35 22.03 2.43 1.22
C GLY A 35 22.51 3.56 2.16
N VAL A 36 21.66 4.01 3.09
CA VAL A 36 22.05 4.98 4.13
C VAL A 36 23.12 4.40 5.05
N HIS A 37 22.98 3.13 5.46
CA HIS A 37 23.96 2.47 6.32
C HIS A 37 25.30 2.20 5.61
N TRP A 38 25.31 1.91 4.31
CA TRP A 38 26.52 1.79 3.49
C TRP A 38 27.14 3.16 3.19
N GLY A 39 26.33 4.17 2.86
CA GLY A 39 26.77 5.57 2.69
C GLY A 39 27.53 6.08 3.91
N SER A 40 26.99 5.79 5.11
CA SER A 40 27.64 6.10 6.39
C SER A 40 28.98 5.36 6.59
N LYS A 41 29.15 4.14 6.07
CA LYS A 41 30.43 3.40 6.15
C LYS A 41 31.54 3.98 5.28
N TYR A 42 31.24 4.74 4.24
CA TYR A 42 32.26 5.42 3.43
C TYR A 42 32.81 6.69 4.11
N GLN A 43 32.26 7.06 5.28
CA GLN A 43 32.68 8.23 6.05
C GLN A 43 32.98 7.85 7.51
N MET A 44 33.81 6.81 7.70
CA MET A 44 34.40 6.51 9.00
C MET A 44 35.85 6.99 9.01
N THR A 45 36.06 8.21 9.50
CA THR A 45 37.31 8.56 10.18
C THR A 45 37.36 7.85 11.54
N PRO A 46 38.55 7.43 12.01
CA PRO A 46 38.67 6.43 13.06
C PRO A 46 38.61 7.05 14.46
N SER A 47 37.46 6.97 15.11
CA SER A 47 37.25 7.06 16.57
C SER A 47 35.74 6.94 16.77
N GLU A 48 35.14 5.94 17.39
CA GLU A 48 35.47 5.31 18.66
C GLU A 48 34.90 3.88 18.63
N GLU A 49 35.78 2.89 18.66
CA GLU A 49 35.43 1.57 19.19
C GLU A 49 35.44 1.69 20.72
N MET A 50 34.28 1.85 21.36
CA MET A 50 34.03 1.24 22.67
C MET A 50 32.55 1.36 23.03
N THR A 51 32.04 0.33 23.72
CA THR A 51 30.72 0.20 24.37
C THR A 51 29.63 -0.56 23.61
N VAL A 52 30.00 -1.76 23.14
CA VAL A 52 29.09 -2.90 23.00
C VAL A 52 28.66 -3.38 24.40
N LEU A 53 27.58 -2.80 24.96
CA LEU A 53 26.76 -3.41 26.04
C LEU A 53 25.57 -2.55 26.51
N ALA A 54 25.42 -1.30 26.05
CA ALA A 54 24.22 -0.47 26.27
C ALA A 54 23.39 -0.26 24.99
N THR A 55 23.71 -1.03 23.94
CA THR A 55 23.57 -0.60 22.55
C THR A 55 22.22 -0.99 21.92
N ASP A 56 21.41 -1.83 22.54
CA ASP A 56 20.16 -2.29 21.92
C ASP A 56 19.05 -1.22 21.97
N SER A 57 18.89 -0.50 23.09
CA SER A 57 17.79 0.45 23.22
C SER A 57 18.06 1.78 22.49
N ALA A 58 19.33 2.21 22.44
CA ALA A 58 19.74 3.41 21.71
C ALA A 58 19.82 3.18 20.19
N ALA A 59 20.26 2.00 19.75
CA ALA A 59 20.29 1.66 18.32
C ALA A 59 18.89 1.49 17.72
N ASN A 60 17.93 0.96 18.50
CA ASN A 60 16.54 0.85 18.03
C ASN A 60 15.91 2.24 17.79
N HIS A 61 16.19 3.21 18.66
CA HIS A 61 15.68 4.56 18.51
C HIS A 61 16.33 5.33 17.34
N SER A 62 17.63 5.15 17.09
CA SER A 62 18.29 5.74 15.92
C SER A 62 17.84 5.10 14.62
N PHE A 63 17.69 3.77 14.57
CA PHE A 63 17.19 3.04 13.42
C PHE A 63 15.73 3.41 13.09
N GLN A 64 14.85 3.50 14.10
CA GLN A 64 13.46 3.89 13.90
C GLN A 64 13.33 5.32 13.35
N LYS A 65 14.17 6.25 13.81
CA LYS A 65 14.24 7.62 13.25
C LYS A 65 14.71 7.63 11.79
N THR A 66 15.74 6.85 11.47
CA THR A 66 16.24 6.71 10.09
C THR A 66 15.18 6.11 9.18
N LEU A 67 14.50 5.03 9.61
CA LEU A 67 13.39 4.42 8.88
C LEU A 67 12.24 5.40 8.66
N TRP A 68 11.85 6.14 9.70
CA TRP A 68 10.79 7.14 9.61
C TRP A 68 11.15 8.26 8.62
N ASN A 69 12.40 8.70 8.63
CA ASN A 69 12.87 9.73 7.72
C ASN A 69 12.89 9.25 6.25
N VAL A 70 13.38 8.03 6.01
CA VAL A 70 13.38 7.38 4.69
C VAL A 70 11.94 7.19 4.20
N TYR A 71 11.03 6.73 5.06
CA TYR A 71 9.62 6.57 4.73
C TYR A 71 8.97 7.90 4.32
N ASN A 72 9.17 8.96 5.13
CA ASN A 72 8.61 10.28 4.81
C ASN A 72 9.15 10.81 3.49
N ASN A 73 10.44 10.63 3.20
CA ASN A 73 11.03 11.02 1.93
C ASN A 73 10.52 10.18 0.74
N PHE A 74 10.29 8.88 0.95
CA PHE A 74 9.76 7.97 -0.06
C PHE A 74 8.30 8.29 -0.43
N VAL A 75 7.48 8.66 0.56
CA VAL A 75 6.08 9.05 0.34
C VAL A 75 5.97 10.49 -0.17
N ASP A 76 6.83 11.38 0.33
CA ASP A 76 6.83 12.80 -0.01
C ASP A 76 8.26 13.30 -0.27
N SER A 77 8.53 13.58 -1.55
CA SER A 77 9.80 14.12 -2.02
C SER A 77 10.12 15.52 -1.48
N GLY A 78 9.14 16.23 -0.89
CA GLY A 78 9.31 17.56 -0.30
C GLY A 78 10.16 17.59 0.98
N ASN A 79 10.37 16.45 1.64
CA ASN A 79 11.10 16.40 2.92
C ASN A 79 12.65 16.45 2.79
N LEU A 80 13.19 16.78 1.61
CA LEU A 80 14.64 16.89 1.38
C LEU A 80 15.33 18.02 2.17
N ILE A 81 14.56 18.99 2.67
CA ILE A 81 15.08 20.19 3.36
C ILE A 81 15.58 19.85 4.78
N SER A 82 15.03 18.80 5.41
CA SER A 82 15.41 18.37 6.77
C SER A 82 16.63 17.44 6.81
N ILE A 83 17.21 17.11 5.65
CA ILE A 83 18.26 16.10 5.50
C ILE A 83 19.63 16.76 5.30
N SER A 84 20.63 16.24 5.99
CA SER A 84 22.04 16.64 5.88
C SER A 84 22.53 16.63 4.43
N PRO A 85 23.39 17.59 4.02
CA PRO A 85 23.80 17.74 2.62
C PRO A 85 24.50 16.52 2.02
N GLU A 86 25.08 15.66 2.85
CA GLU A 86 25.82 14.46 2.45
C GLU A 86 24.90 13.31 1.99
N ASP A 87 23.69 13.20 2.55
CA ASP A 87 22.71 12.14 2.22
C ASP A 87 21.72 12.57 1.12
N ARG A 88 21.77 13.82 0.67
CA ARG A 88 20.90 14.38 -0.37
C ARG A 88 20.86 13.57 -1.67
N PRO A 89 21.96 13.07 -2.26
CA PRO A 89 21.88 12.30 -3.50
C PRO A 89 21.12 10.98 -3.30
N TRP A 90 21.29 10.33 -2.15
CA TRP A 90 20.55 9.10 -1.83
C TRP A 90 19.07 9.40 -1.58
N ALA A 91 18.75 10.47 -0.86
CA ALA A 91 17.37 10.91 -0.64
C ALA A 91 16.66 11.28 -1.96
N LEU A 92 17.38 11.87 -2.93
CA LEU A 92 16.83 12.14 -4.27
C LEU A 92 16.49 10.85 -5.04
N ILE A 93 17.32 9.81 -4.96
CA ILE A 93 17.03 8.52 -5.58
C ILE A 93 15.81 7.86 -4.95
N ILE A 94 15.71 7.92 -3.62
CA ILE A 94 14.59 7.34 -2.84
C ILE A 94 13.27 8.02 -3.20
N SER A 95 13.26 9.36 -3.21
CA SER A 95 12.08 10.16 -3.58
C SER A 95 11.66 9.94 -5.04
N LEU A 96 12.60 9.83 -5.97
CA LEU A 96 12.30 9.53 -7.38
C LEU A 96 11.64 8.14 -7.51
N LEU A 97 12.22 7.12 -6.86
CA LEU A 97 11.66 5.76 -6.86
C LEU A 97 10.29 5.72 -6.18
N GLY A 98 10.14 6.41 -5.05
CA GLY A 98 8.87 6.53 -4.33
C GLY A 98 7.79 7.16 -5.19
N SER A 99 8.10 8.25 -5.88
CA SER A 99 7.17 8.91 -6.80
C SER A 99 6.74 7.98 -7.95
N VAL A 100 7.66 7.24 -8.57
CA VAL A 100 7.32 6.31 -9.66
C VAL A 100 6.47 5.13 -9.16
N VAL A 101 6.82 4.56 -8.00
CA VAL A 101 6.15 3.38 -7.46
C VAL A 101 4.79 3.71 -6.87
N LEU A 102 4.70 4.73 -6.02
CA LEU A 102 3.44 5.15 -5.40
C LEU A 102 2.57 5.93 -6.39
N GLY A 103 3.15 6.86 -7.13
CA GLY A 103 2.46 7.71 -8.11
C GLY A 103 2.06 6.97 -9.39
N GLY A 104 2.90 6.08 -9.89
CA GLY A 104 2.64 5.34 -11.12
C GLY A 104 2.03 3.97 -10.87
N LEU A 105 2.82 3.06 -10.29
CA LEU A 105 2.47 1.65 -10.22
C LEU A 105 1.32 1.36 -9.25
N LEU A 106 1.31 1.99 -8.07
CA LEU A 106 0.29 1.75 -7.06
C LEU A 106 -1.07 2.27 -7.52
N ILE A 107 -1.12 3.47 -8.06
CA ILE A 107 -2.39 4.05 -8.54
C ILE A 107 -2.90 3.30 -9.77
N SER A 108 -2.03 2.92 -10.70
CA SER A 108 -2.43 2.12 -11.87
C SER A 108 -3.00 0.75 -11.47
N THR A 109 -2.33 0.05 -10.56
CA THR A 109 -2.83 -1.25 -10.06
C THR A 109 -4.15 -1.09 -9.30
N LEU A 110 -4.28 -0.07 -8.45
CA LEU A 110 -5.51 0.21 -7.72
C LEU A 110 -6.67 0.54 -8.66
N SER A 111 -6.42 1.36 -9.69
CA SER A 111 -7.41 1.71 -10.72
C SER A 111 -7.89 0.47 -11.45
N ASN A 112 -6.98 -0.40 -11.90
CA ASN A 112 -7.31 -1.64 -12.57
C ASN A 112 -8.15 -2.58 -11.68
N ILE A 113 -7.86 -2.62 -10.37
CA ILE A 113 -8.64 -3.42 -9.42
C ILE A 113 -10.06 -2.87 -9.30
N ILE A 114 -10.22 -1.56 -9.14
CA ILE A 114 -11.54 -0.92 -9.03
C ILE A 114 -12.33 -1.13 -10.32
N GLU A 115 -11.73 -0.89 -11.47
CA GLU A 115 -12.35 -1.08 -12.77
C GLU A 115 -12.85 -2.51 -12.94
N ARG A 116 -12.01 -3.51 -12.63
CA ARG A 116 -12.40 -4.92 -12.64
C ARG A 116 -13.55 -5.23 -11.67
N ARG A 117 -13.69 -4.52 -10.55
CA ARG A 117 -14.86 -4.68 -9.66
C ARG A 117 -16.11 -4.10 -10.28
N VAL A 118 -16.01 -2.89 -10.82
CA VAL A 118 -17.11 -2.22 -11.50
C VAL A 118 -17.59 -3.09 -12.66
N GLU A 119 -16.67 -3.65 -13.44
CA GLU A 119 -16.97 -4.54 -14.56
C GLU A 119 -17.69 -5.82 -14.11
N ASN A 120 -17.20 -6.48 -13.05
CA ASN A 120 -17.86 -7.68 -12.52
C ASN A 120 -19.25 -7.37 -11.94
N CYS A 121 -19.45 -6.17 -11.38
CA CYS A 121 -20.76 -5.71 -10.93
C CYS A 121 -21.70 -5.46 -12.12
N ARG A 122 -21.22 -4.74 -13.13
CA ARG A 122 -21.94 -4.43 -14.37
C ARG A 122 -22.37 -5.69 -15.12
N ASN A 123 -21.50 -6.69 -15.16
CA ASN A 123 -21.78 -7.97 -15.83
C ASN A 123 -22.56 -8.96 -14.95
N GLY A 124 -22.99 -8.58 -13.75
CA GLY A 124 -23.80 -9.43 -12.88
C GLY A 124 -23.06 -10.67 -12.35
N LEU A 125 -21.72 -10.70 -12.40
CA LEU A 125 -20.90 -11.85 -11.99
C LEU A 125 -20.76 -11.96 -10.45
N ILE A 126 -21.43 -11.08 -9.70
CA ILE A 126 -21.44 -11.07 -8.25
C ILE A 126 -22.38 -12.16 -7.73
N HIS A 127 -21.80 -13.22 -7.16
CA HIS A 127 -22.56 -14.30 -6.54
C HIS A 127 -23.00 -13.91 -5.13
N TYR A 128 -24.27 -13.56 -4.99
CA TYR A 128 -24.90 -13.35 -3.69
C TYR A 128 -25.27 -14.70 -3.06
N LYS A 129 -25.03 -14.85 -1.75
CA LYS A 129 -25.51 -16.01 -0.98
C LYS A 129 -26.95 -15.75 -0.52
N LEU A 130 -27.85 -15.55 -1.48
CA LEU A 130 -29.27 -15.39 -1.22
C LEU A 130 -29.96 -16.69 -1.62
N SER A 131 -30.70 -17.28 -0.69
CA SER A 131 -31.61 -18.40 -0.94
C SER A 131 -33.04 -17.86 -0.81
N ASP A 132 -33.94 -18.30 -1.69
CA ASP A 132 -35.35 -17.88 -1.70
C ASP A 132 -35.57 -16.38 -1.93
N HIS A 133 -35.08 -15.87 -3.06
CA HIS A 133 -35.15 -14.45 -3.41
C HIS A 133 -35.81 -14.23 -4.77
N PHE A 134 -36.54 -13.12 -4.90
CA PHE A 134 -37.11 -12.67 -6.16
C PHE A 134 -36.07 -11.91 -6.98
N VAL A 135 -35.86 -12.32 -8.23
CA VAL A 135 -35.01 -11.61 -9.19
C VAL A 135 -35.90 -10.74 -10.07
N ILE A 136 -35.70 -9.43 -9.99
CA ILE A 136 -36.38 -8.44 -10.83
C ILE A 136 -35.47 -8.14 -12.03
N ILE A 137 -35.95 -8.36 -13.25
CA ILE A 137 -35.24 -8.04 -14.48
C ILE A 137 -35.99 -6.90 -15.18
N GLY A 138 -35.33 -5.74 -15.28
CA GLY A 138 -35.93 -4.51 -15.80
C GLY A 138 -36.60 -3.69 -14.70
N ALA A 139 -36.47 -2.37 -14.79
CA ALA A 139 -37.13 -1.44 -13.88
C ALA A 139 -38.15 -0.61 -14.66
N ASP A 140 -39.41 -0.75 -14.28
CA ASP A 140 -40.51 0.07 -14.77
C ASP A 140 -41.07 0.91 -13.61
N ALA A 141 -41.82 1.97 -13.93
CA ALA A 141 -42.42 2.87 -12.95
C ALA A 141 -43.33 2.14 -11.93
N MET A 142 -43.85 0.97 -12.29
CA MET A 142 -44.70 0.14 -11.42
C MET A 142 -43.91 -0.70 -10.40
N LEU A 143 -42.58 -0.79 -10.54
CA LEU A 143 -41.72 -1.63 -9.71
C LEU A 143 -41.79 -1.34 -8.20
N PRO A 144 -41.83 -0.07 -7.72
CA PRO A 144 -41.94 0.21 -6.30
C PRO A 144 -43.25 -0.32 -5.69
N CYS A 145 -44.35 -0.30 -6.46
CA CYS A 145 -45.63 -0.88 -6.04
C CYS A 145 -45.53 -2.40 -5.93
N LEU A 146 -44.90 -3.06 -6.90
CA LEU A 146 -44.70 -4.51 -6.90
C LEU A 146 -43.84 -4.97 -5.71
N ILE A 147 -42.72 -4.27 -5.44
CA ILE A 147 -41.86 -4.56 -4.28
C ILE A 147 -42.65 -4.41 -2.98
N ARG A 148 -43.47 -3.36 -2.85
CA ARG A 148 -44.29 -3.13 -1.65
C ARG A 148 -45.31 -4.24 -1.42
N GLN A 149 -45.93 -4.77 -2.48
CA GLN A 149 -46.85 -5.90 -2.39
C GLN A 149 -46.15 -7.22 -2.04
N LEU A 150 -44.96 -7.46 -2.61
CA LEU A 150 -44.17 -8.65 -2.31
C LEU A 150 -43.66 -8.67 -0.86
N CYS A 151 -43.30 -7.51 -0.30
CA CYS A 151 -42.89 -7.39 1.11
C CYS A 151 -44.04 -7.45 2.12
N GLN A 152 -45.31 -7.37 1.68
CA GLN A 152 -46.49 -7.42 2.56
C GLN A 152 -47.09 -8.83 2.70
N ARG A 153 -46.61 -9.80 1.91
CA ARG A 153 -46.89 -11.22 2.13
C ARG A 153 -45.98 -11.79 3.19
#